data_AF-A0A7Y4ZJC6-F1
#
_entry.id   AF-A0A7Y4ZJC6-F1
#
_cell.length_a   1.000
_cell.length_b   1.000
_cell.length_c   1.000
_cell.angle_alpha   90.00
_cell.angle_beta   90.00
_cell.angle_gamma   90.00
#
_symmetry.space_group_name_H-M   'P 1'
#
loop_
_entity.id
_entity.type
_entity.pdbx_description
1 polymer ?
#
loop_
_entity_poly.entity_id
_entity_poly.type
_entity_poly.pdbx_seq_one_letter_code
_entity_poly.pdbx_strand_id
1 'polypeptide(L)'
;MGERLAGTYENGRGALASLALARTKLGGKYTYTFAGTERVTCVRAPCPTRAIEGTWFANSTVLALQPTRGARLEYRYKLSASSFELRDRQGTVLATLDKRPAADSPIARALSDFGIPRAKIEIEEGDVRAQDALPASRVKFEPALRDALKSFLTDGDDPESPLGIVSGLDSSELPEGCRARADSEKLLCFANDPETHIGLLKIGDSAEQGETVSDHWIFTMYLGNLSDHGHWAIVDRKGVEATYNYGFN
;
A
#
# COMPACT_ATOMS: atom_id res chain seq x y z
N MET A 1 7.81 7.26 -14.64
CA MET A 1 6.51 6.67 -14.29
C MET A 1 5.96 7.43 -13.09
N GLY A 2 4.67 7.78 -13.08
CA GLY A 2 4.07 8.64 -12.05
C GLY A 2 3.30 7.81 -11.01
N GLU A 3 3.47 8.16 -9.73
CA GLU A 3 2.71 7.55 -8.63
C GLU A 3 1.25 8.02 -8.68
N ARG A 4 0.30 7.12 -8.36
CA ARG A 4 -1.14 7.40 -8.33
C ARG A 4 -1.68 7.12 -6.92
N LEU A 5 -2.41 8.08 -6.38
CA LEU A 5 -3.13 7.93 -5.12
C LEU A 5 -4.59 7.56 -5.40
N ALA A 6 -5.13 6.60 -4.64
CA ALA A 6 -6.54 6.19 -4.70
C ALA A 6 -7.13 6.22 -3.28
N GLY A 7 -8.41 6.58 -3.13
CA GLY A 7 -9.03 6.61 -1.80
C GLY A 7 -10.55 6.50 -1.82
N THR A 8 -11.10 6.13 -0.67
CA THR A 8 -12.52 6.05 -0.34
C THR A 8 -12.78 6.90 0.91
N TYR A 9 -13.96 7.51 1.01
CA TYR A 9 -14.26 8.57 1.96
C TYR A 9 -15.51 8.24 2.79
N GLU A 10 -15.42 8.42 4.11
CA GLU A 10 -16.59 8.47 4.98
C GLU A 10 -17.21 9.88 4.97
N ASN A 11 -18.54 9.95 4.91
CA ASN A 11 -19.33 11.19 5.07
C ASN A 11 -19.33 12.20 3.90
N GLY A 12 -19.61 11.72 2.68
CA GLY A 12 -20.53 12.38 1.74
C GLY A 12 -20.24 13.82 1.29
N ARG A 13 -18.98 14.19 1.08
CA ARG A 13 -18.57 15.37 0.30
C ARG A 13 -17.27 15.07 -0.46
N GLY A 14 -17.25 15.26 -1.79
CA GLY A 14 -15.99 15.46 -2.54
C GLY A 14 -15.11 14.23 -2.75
N ALA A 15 -15.33 13.37 -3.75
CA ALA A 15 -14.30 12.39 -4.11
C ALA A 15 -13.17 13.10 -4.87
N LEU A 16 -11.93 13.08 -4.38
CA LEU A 16 -10.80 13.19 -5.31
C LEU A 16 -10.77 11.88 -6.10
N ALA A 17 -11.15 11.93 -7.39
CA ALA A 17 -11.24 10.73 -8.23
C ALA A 17 -9.87 10.18 -8.60
N SER A 18 -8.86 11.04 -8.65
CA SER A 18 -7.45 10.67 -8.76
C SER A 18 -6.55 11.86 -8.46
N LEU A 19 -5.40 11.61 -7.85
CA LEU A 19 -4.31 12.58 -7.69
C LEU A 19 -3.04 11.94 -8.27
N ALA A 20 -2.50 12.53 -9.33
CA ALA A 20 -1.20 12.19 -9.88
C ALA A 20 -0.15 13.12 -9.26
N LEU A 21 0.89 12.51 -8.70
CA LEU A 21 2.00 13.23 -8.09
C LEU A 21 3.18 13.30 -9.07
N ALA A 22 3.63 14.50 -9.40
CA ALA A 22 4.83 14.74 -10.18
C ALA A 22 5.81 15.60 -9.39
N ARG A 23 6.92 15.01 -8.95
CA ARG A 23 8.03 15.74 -8.33
C ARG A 23 8.88 16.38 -9.41
N THR A 24 8.95 17.71 -9.41
CA THR A 24 9.76 18.51 -10.34
C THR A 24 10.86 19.24 -9.56
N LYS A 25 12.02 19.47 -10.19
CA LYS A 25 13.12 20.24 -9.60
C LYS A 25 13.13 21.62 -10.24
N LEU A 26 12.84 22.66 -9.45
CA LEU A 26 12.75 24.04 -9.93
C LEU A 26 13.69 24.92 -9.07
N GLY A 27 14.71 25.52 -9.68
CA GLY A 27 15.67 26.38 -8.98
C GLY A 27 16.42 25.68 -7.84
N GLY A 28 16.72 24.38 -7.97
CA GLY A 28 17.42 23.60 -6.95
C GLY A 28 16.55 23.07 -5.80
N LYS A 29 15.28 23.47 -5.72
CA LYS A 29 14.29 22.94 -4.77
C LYS A 29 13.41 21.90 -5.45
N TYR A 30 13.03 20.87 -4.71
CA TYR A 30 12.00 19.93 -5.15
C TYR A 30 10.63 20.55 -4.89
N THR A 31 9.84 20.64 -5.95
CA THR A 31 8.44 21.07 -5.90
C THR A 31 7.58 19.90 -6.29
N TYR A 32 6.52 19.66 -5.53
CA TYR A 32 5.52 18.66 -5.90
C TYR A 32 4.42 19.35 -6.68
N THR A 33 4.22 18.88 -7.90
CA THR A 33 3.12 19.28 -8.77
C THR A 33 2.08 18.19 -8.70
N PHE A 34 0.85 18.56 -8.34
CA PHE A 34 -0.27 17.65 -8.27
C PHE A 34 -1.18 17.92 -9.46
N ALA A 35 -1.69 16.87 -10.09
CA ALA A 35 -2.77 16.99 -11.06
C ALA A 35 -3.86 16.01 -10.66
N GLY A 36 -5.07 16.49 -10.45
CA GLY A 36 -6.14 15.64 -9.98
C GLY A 36 -7.52 16.17 -10.34
N THR A 37 -8.46 15.25 -10.49
CA THR A 37 -9.86 15.56 -10.77
C THR A 37 -10.66 15.30 -9.50
N GLU A 38 -11.36 16.32 -9.01
CA GLU A 38 -12.31 16.18 -7.90
C GLU A 38 -13.72 15.93 -8.46
N ARG A 39 -14.30 14.79 -8.11
CA ARG A 39 -15.69 14.40 -8.33
C ARG A 39 -16.46 14.44 -7.02
N VAL A 40 -17.17 15.54 -6.76
CA VAL A 40 -17.98 15.68 -5.53
C VAL A 40 -19.25 14.83 -5.61
N THR A 41 -19.30 13.73 -4.84
CA THR A 41 -20.53 12.94 -4.61
C THR A 41 -20.98 13.19 -3.17
N CYS A 42 -22.17 13.74 -2.97
CA CYS A 42 -22.74 14.04 -1.66
C CYS A 42 -23.96 13.17 -1.41
N VAL A 43 -24.10 12.70 -0.17
CA VAL A 43 -25.15 11.75 0.25
C VAL A 43 -26.38 12.48 0.81
N ARG A 44 -26.26 13.76 1.21
CA ARG A 44 -27.32 14.46 1.97
C ARG A 44 -27.60 15.95 1.60
N ALA A 45 -27.12 16.46 0.48
CA ALA A 45 -27.39 17.86 0.06
C ALA A 45 -27.28 18.03 -1.47
N PRO A 46 -27.88 19.07 -2.09
CA PRO A 46 -27.69 19.34 -3.51
C PRO A 46 -26.20 19.65 -3.77
N CYS A 47 -25.51 18.70 -4.38
CA CYS A 47 -24.11 18.86 -4.72
C CYS A 47 -23.92 19.96 -5.77
N PRO A 48 -22.76 20.65 -5.76
CA PRO A 48 -22.27 21.20 -7.01
C PRO A 48 -22.09 20.03 -7.98
N THR A 49 -22.98 19.90 -8.96
CA THR A 49 -22.98 18.86 -9.99
C THR A 49 -21.84 19.03 -11.00
N ARG A 50 -20.95 19.99 -10.78
CA ARG A 50 -19.84 20.32 -11.66
C ARG A 50 -18.53 20.02 -10.93
N ALA A 51 -17.70 19.20 -11.57
CA ALA A 51 -16.32 19.02 -11.16
C ALA A 51 -15.64 20.40 -11.03
N ILE A 52 -14.86 20.59 -9.97
CA ILE A 52 -14.05 21.80 -9.82
C ILE A 52 -12.78 21.57 -10.64
N GLU A 53 -12.73 22.22 -11.80
CA GLU A 53 -11.53 22.25 -12.63
C GLU A 53 -10.62 23.40 -12.16
N GLY A 54 -9.32 23.14 -12.06
CA GLY A 54 -8.36 24.14 -11.59
C GLY A 54 -6.92 23.63 -11.60
N THR A 55 -6.01 24.51 -11.22
CA THR A 55 -4.59 24.19 -11.08
C THR A 55 -4.28 23.93 -9.61
N TRP A 56 -3.64 22.80 -9.31
CA TRP A 56 -3.16 22.50 -7.97
C TRP A 56 -1.75 23.03 -7.75
N PHE A 57 -1.52 23.59 -6.57
CA PHE A 57 -0.24 24.08 -6.08
C PHE A 57 0.04 23.43 -4.74
N ALA A 58 1.27 22.99 -4.52
CA ALA A 58 1.68 22.50 -3.21
C ALA A 58 2.99 23.14 -2.75
N ASN A 59 3.06 23.42 -1.46
CA ASN A 59 4.31 23.65 -0.74
C ASN A 59 4.49 22.53 0.31
N SER A 60 5.39 22.68 1.27
CA SER A 60 5.69 21.62 2.25
C SER A 60 4.52 21.19 3.14
N THR A 61 3.47 21.99 3.32
CA THR A 61 2.35 21.68 4.23
C THR A 61 0.97 22.06 3.70
N VAL A 62 0.90 22.83 2.62
CA VAL A 62 -0.34 23.35 2.05
C VAL A 62 -0.50 22.83 0.63
N LEU A 63 -1.69 22.29 0.37
CA LEU A 63 -2.19 21.97 -0.96
C LEU A 63 -3.29 22.99 -1.29
N ALA A 64 -3.12 23.73 -2.37
CA ALA A 64 -4.07 24.75 -2.81
C ALA A 64 -4.59 24.44 -4.20
N LEU A 65 -5.91 24.49 -4.37
CA LEU A 65 -6.56 24.46 -5.67
C LEU A 65 -6.89 25.90 -6.06
N GLN A 66 -6.46 26.33 -7.24
CA GLN A 66 -6.94 27.53 -7.89
C GLN A 66 -7.96 27.11 -8.96
N PRO A 67 -9.27 27.19 -8.68
CA PRO A 67 -10.28 26.85 -9.66
C PRO A 67 -10.24 27.78 -10.87
N THR A 68 -10.66 27.28 -12.03
CA THR A 68 -10.86 28.09 -13.25
C THR A 68 -11.92 29.18 -13.02
N ARG A 69 -12.86 28.94 -12.10
CA ARG A 69 -13.83 29.93 -11.60
C ARG A 69 -14.02 29.79 -10.10
N GLY A 70 -13.84 30.89 -9.36
CA GLY A 70 -14.09 30.95 -7.92
C GLY A 70 -12.85 31.30 -7.10
N ALA A 71 -13.01 31.23 -5.78
CA ALA A 71 -11.93 31.51 -4.84
C ALA A 71 -10.96 30.33 -4.74
N ARG A 72 -9.70 30.64 -4.43
CA ARG A 72 -8.66 29.66 -4.11
C ARG A 72 -9.10 28.84 -2.89
N LEU A 73 -8.99 27.52 -2.99
CA LEU A 73 -9.22 26.58 -1.89
C LEU A 73 -7.87 26.16 -1.33
N GLU A 74 -7.74 26.13 0.00
CA GLU A 74 -6.49 25.76 0.66
C GLU A 74 -6.74 24.71 1.73
N TYR A 75 -5.93 23.67 1.67
CA TYR A 75 -5.95 22.53 2.58
C TYR A 75 -4.57 22.35 3.17
N ARG A 76 -4.51 21.85 4.39
CA ARG A 76 -3.28 21.25 4.91
C ARG A 76 -3.18 19.84 4.37
N TYR A 77 -1.95 19.34 4.24
CA TYR A 77 -1.77 17.92 3.95
C TYR A 77 -0.62 17.31 4.74
N LYS A 78 -0.71 16.01 4.95
CA LYS A 78 0.39 15.18 5.43
C LYS A 78 0.64 14.09 4.41
N LEU A 79 1.86 14.01 3.90
CA LEU A 79 2.30 12.93 3.04
C LEU A 79 3.18 11.99 3.86
N SER A 80 2.86 10.71 3.83
CA SER A 80 3.69 9.63 4.36
C SER A 80 4.21 8.76 3.20
N ALA A 81 4.96 7.70 3.50
CA ALA A 81 5.40 6.75 2.49
C ALA A 81 4.22 6.03 1.80
N SER A 82 3.12 5.79 2.53
CA SER A 82 1.99 4.96 2.09
C SER A 82 0.66 5.72 1.97
N SER A 83 0.57 6.97 2.42
CA SER A 83 -0.69 7.72 2.44
C SER A 83 -0.54 9.22 2.25
N PHE A 84 -1.60 9.83 1.76
CA PHE A 84 -1.81 11.27 1.67
C PHE A 84 -3.06 11.63 2.46
N GLU A 85 -2.90 12.45 3.49
CA GLU A 85 -4.03 12.96 4.27
C GLU A 85 -4.29 14.41 3.90
N LEU A 86 -5.54 14.72 3.56
CA LEU A 86 -6.02 16.10 3.41
C LEU A 86 -6.62 16.56 4.71
N ARG A 87 -6.28 17.76 5.17
CA ARG A 87 -6.71 18.32 6.45
C ARG A 87 -7.26 19.73 6.31
N ASP A 88 -8.20 20.11 7.16
CA ASP A 88 -8.68 21.49 7.25
C ASP A 88 -7.64 22.42 7.91
N ARG A 89 -7.99 23.69 8.11
CA ARG A 89 -7.11 24.68 8.76
C ARG A 89 -6.89 24.40 10.25
N GLN A 90 -7.82 23.71 10.88
CA GLN A 90 -7.82 23.31 12.29
C GLN A 90 -7.04 22.00 12.51
N GLY A 91 -6.72 21.27 11.44
CA GLY A 91 -5.97 20.02 11.47
C GLY A 91 -6.84 18.75 11.42
N THR A 92 -8.16 18.89 11.31
CA THR A 92 -9.10 17.77 11.15
C THR A 92 -8.82 17.04 9.85
N VAL A 93 -8.73 15.71 9.88
CA VAL A 93 -8.60 14.89 8.66
C VAL A 93 -9.90 14.97 7.88
N LEU A 94 -9.79 15.47 6.66
CA LEU A 94 -10.85 15.46 5.67
C LEU A 94 -10.73 14.19 4.85
N ALA A 95 -9.57 13.95 4.22
CA ALA A 95 -9.32 12.79 3.35
C ALA A 95 -8.19 11.93 3.87
N THR A 96 -8.23 10.65 3.50
CA THR A 96 -7.03 9.85 3.32
C THR A 96 -7.07 9.20 1.94
N LEU A 97 -5.95 9.30 1.21
CA LEU A 97 -5.69 8.56 -0.01
C LEU A 97 -4.52 7.62 0.25
N ASP A 98 -4.67 6.37 -0.10
CA ASP A 98 -3.58 5.40 0.01
C ASP A 98 -2.76 5.39 -1.27
N LYS A 99 -1.46 5.25 -1.11
CA LYS A 99 -0.54 5.00 -2.21
C LYS A 99 -0.84 3.62 -2.76
N ARG A 100 -1.22 3.59 -4.04
CA ARG A 100 -1.34 2.35 -4.80
C ARG A 100 -0.13 2.23 -5.71
N PRO A 101 0.37 0.99 -5.93
CA PRO A 101 1.35 0.77 -6.98
C PRO A 101 0.79 1.26 -8.32
N ALA A 102 1.66 1.74 -9.21
CA ALA A 102 1.24 2.04 -10.57
C ALA A 102 0.63 0.78 -11.20
N ALA A 103 -0.48 0.91 -11.94
CA ALA A 103 -1.25 -0.24 -12.44
C ALA A 103 -0.42 -1.18 -13.32
N ASP A 104 0.61 -0.65 -13.98
CA ASP A 104 1.58 -1.35 -14.83
C ASP A 104 2.90 -1.68 -14.10
N SER A 105 2.98 -1.49 -12.78
CA SER A 105 4.16 -1.83 -12.00
C SER A 105 4.27 -3.35 -11.77
N PRO A 106 5.49 -3.88 -11.59
CA PRO A 106 5.72 -5.24 -11.10
C PRO A 106 4.88 -5.62 -9.88
N ILE A 107 4.75 -4.69 -8.92
CA ILE A 107 4.00 -4.91 -7.68
C ILE A 107 2.51 -5.07 -7.98
N ALA A 108 1.91 -4.17 -8.76
CA ALA A 108 0.48 -4.28 -9.11
C ALA A 108 0.16 -5.59 -9.84
N ARG A 109 1.03 -6.01 -10.76
CA ARG A 109 0.88 -7.30 -11.45
C ARG A 109 0.97 -8.46 -10.48
N ALA A 110 2.00 -8.50 -9.62
CA ALA A 110 2.16 -9.56 -8.63
C ALA A 110 0.92 -9.66 -7.71
N LEU A 111 0.46 -8.55 -7.13
CA LEU A 111 -0.73 -8.56 -6.28
C LEU A 111 -1.98 -9.06 -7.02
N SER A 112 -2.17 -8.63 -8.27
CA SER A 112 -3.30 -9.09 -9.09
C SER A 112 -3.21 -10.57 -9.42
N ASP A 113 -2.03 -11.08 -9.77
CA ASP A 113 -1.81 -12.50 -10.12
C ASP A 113 -2.07 -13.42 -8.92
N PHE A 114 -1.80 -12.94 -7.70
CA PHE A 114 -2.10 -13.63 -6.44
C PHE A 114 -3.49 -13.30 -5.86
N GLY A 115 -4.31 -12.54 -6.59
CA GLY A 115 -5.69 -12.26 -6.19
C GLY A 115 -5.84 -11.34 -4.99
N ILE A 116 -4.83 -10.52 -4.66
CA ILE A 116 -4.82 -9.58 -3.52
C ILE A 116 -4.64 -8.10 -3.93
N PRO A 117 -5.33 -7.58 -4.96
CA PRO A 117 -5.10 -6.23 -5.49
C PRO A 117 -5.44 -5.11 -4.49
N ARG A 118 -6.11 -5.43 -3.37
CA ARG A 118 -6.57 -4.46 -2.37
C ARG A 118 -5.60 -4.24 -1.22
N ALA A 119 -4.56 -5.07 -1.08
CA ALA A 119 -3.51 -4.86 -0.07
C ALA A 119 -2.83 -3.49 -0.22
N LYS A 120 -2.55 -2.84 0.91
CA LYS A 120 -1.73 -1.61 0.98
C LYS A 120 -0.26 -1.99 0.84
N ILE A 121 0.50 -1.16 0.13
CA ILE A 121 1.92 -1.42 -0.13
C ILE A 121 2.78 -0.38 0.57
N GLU A 122 3.73 -0.88 1.35
CA GLU A 122 4.74 -0.12 2.09
C GLU A 122 6.14 -0.48 1.58
N ILE A 123 6.28 -0.46 0.24
CA ILE A 123 7.52 -0.76 -0.45
C ILE A 123 7.96 0.49 -1.22
N GLU A 124 9.09 1.05 -0.82
CA GLU A 124 9.65 2.23 -1.48
C GLU A 124 10.55 1.80 -2.66
N GLU A 125 10.39 2.44 -3.83
CA GLU A 125 11.24 2.16 -4.98
C GLU A 125 12.73 2.44 -4.71
N GLY A 126 13.04 3.36 -3.80
CA GLY A 126 14.41 3.65 -3.37
C GLY A 126 15.05 2.45 -2.70
N ASP A 127 14.32 1.81 -1.78
CA ASP A 127 14.77 0.64 -1.04
C ASP A 127 14.91 -0.58 -1.96
N VAL A 128 13.96 -0.77 -2.89
CA VAL A 128 14.05 -1.82 -3.92
C VAL A 128 15.32 -1.65 -4.75
N ARG A 129 15.58 -0.44 -5.29
CA ARG A 129 16.78 -0.17 -6.09
C ARG A 129 18.07 -0.36 -5.30
N ALA A 130 18.09 0.06 -4.04
CA ALA A 130 19.25 -0.10 -3.17
C ALA A 130 19.55 -1.59 -2.92
N GLN A 131 18.52 -2.39 -2.68
CA GLN A 131 18.65 -3.82 -2.44
C GLN A 131 18.98 -4.62 -3.70
N ASP A 132 18.41 -4.27 -4.86
CA ASP A 132 18.74 -4.89 -6.15
C ASP A 132 20.22 -4.69 -6.54
N ALA A 133 20.86 -3.64 -6.01
CA ALA A 133 22.26 -3.29 -6.21
C ALA A 133 23.22 -3.99 -5.22
N LEU A 134 22.71 -4.74 -4.25
CA LEU A 134 23.55 -5.51 -3.33
C LEU A 134 24.37 -6.58 -4.08
N PRO A 135 25.60 -6.87 -3.63
CA PRO A 135 26.42 -7.94 -4.19
C PRO A 135 25.70 -9.29 -4.16
N ALA A 136 25.98 -10.16 -5.12
CA ALA A 136 25.48 -11.54 -5.17
C ALA A 136 23.94 -11.73 -5.23
N SER A 137 23.16 -10.69 -5.57
CA SER A 137 21.71 -10.81 -5.81
C SER A 137 21.41 -11.43 -7.18
N ARG A 138 21.16 -12.76 -7.19
CA ARG A 138 20.66 -13.51 -8.35
C ARG A 138 19.16 -13.35 -8.50
N VAL A 139 18.42 -13.44 -7.40
CA VAL A 139 16.98 -13.20 -7.34
C VAL A 139 16.73 -11.69 -7.23
N LYS A 140 16.02 -11.15 -8.21
CA LYS A 140 15.61 -9.74 -8.26
C LYS A 140 14.28 -9.53 -7.55
N PHE A 141 13.96 -8.27 -7.27
CA PHE A 141 12.78 -7.89 -6.50
C PHE A 141 11.46 -8.53 -6.98
N GLU A 142 11.11 -8.45 -8.27
CA GLU A 142 9.81 -8.95 -8.74
C GLU A 142 9.65 -10.48 -8.54
N PRO A 143 10.61 -11.33 -8.95
CA PRO A 143 10.59 -12.74 -8.58
C PRO A 143 10.50 -12.97 -7.07
N ALA A 144 11.30 -12.26 -6.27
CA ALA A 144 11.30 -12.42 -4.83
C ALA A 144 9.94 -12.07 -4.19
N LEU A 145 9.31 -10.98 -4.63
CA LEU A 145 7.98 -10.60 -4.17
C LEU A 145 6.96 -11.69 -4.51
N ARG A 146 7.02 -12.27 -5.72
CA ARG A 146 6.11 -13.35 -6.13
C ARG A 146 6.32 -14.60 -5.30
N ASP A 147 7.56 -14.96 -4.99
CA ASP A 147 7.87 -16.10 -4.13
C ASP A 147 7.38 -15.87 -2.70
N ALA A 148 7.57 -14.66 -2.16
CA ALA A 148 7.04 -14.27 -0.84
C ALA A 148 5.51 -14.31 -0.79
N LEU A 149 4.81 -13.73 -1.77
CA LEU A 149 3.35 -13.79 -1.86
C LEU A 149 2.84 -15.22 -1.97
N LYS A 150 3.52 -16.07 -2.74
CA LYS A 150 3.19 -17.49 -2.81
C LYS A 150 3.36 -18.16 -1.45
N SER A 151 4.47 -17.93 -0.76
CA SER A 151 4.72 -18.51 0.56
C SER A 151 3.62 -18.09 1.55
N PHE A 152 3.36 -16.79 1.71
CA PHE A 152 2.27 -16.32 2.58
C PHE A 152 0.92 -17.00 2.31
N LEU A 153 0.58 -17.23 1.04
CA LEU A 153 -0.75 -17.73 0.65
C LEU A 153 -0.87 -19.26 0.58
N THR A 154 0.24 -20.00 0.60
CA THR A 154 0.24 -21.45 0.33
C THR A 154 1.09 -22.28 1.28
N ASP A 155 1.99 -21.66 2.04
CA ASP A 155 2.86 -22.33 2.99
C ASP A 155 2.31 -22.13 4.43
N GLY A 156 1.81 -23.25 4.97
CA GLY A 156 1.23 -23.37 6.30
C GLY A 156 2.03 -24.28 7.22
N ASP A 157 3.33 -24.49 6.95
CA ASP A 157 4.17 -25.38 7.74
C ASP A 157 4.41 -24.81 9.16
N ASP A 158 4.45 -23.48 9.28
CA ASP A 158 4.51 -22.77 10.55
C ASP A 158 3.08 -22.45 11.08
N PRO A 159 2.74 -22.80 12.34
CA PRO A 159 1.42 -22.53 12.91
C PRO A 159 1.07 -21.03 13.00
N GLU A 160 2.07 -20.15 13.07
CA GLU A 160 1.92 -18.69 13.11
C GLU A 160 2.06 -18.06 11.71
N SER A 161 2.21 -18.87 10.66
CA SER A 161 2.08 -18.40 9.28
C SER A 161 0.65 -17.92 9.00
N PRO A 162 0.42 -17.02 8.02
CA PRO A 162 -0.93 -16.59 7.67
C PRO A 162 -1.87 -17.75 7.36
N LEU A 163 -1.38 -18.77 6.63
CA LEU A 163 -2.17 -19.96 6.30
C LEU A 163 -2.39 -20.85 7.53
N GLY A 164 -1.36 -20.97 8.39
CA GLY A 164 -1.45 -21.65 9.68
C GLY A 164 -2.57 -21.09 10.55
N ILE A 165 -2.62 -19.77 10.71
CA ILE A 165 -3.64 -19.09 11.53
C ILE A 165 -5.05 -19.32 10.98
N VAL A 166 -5.28 -19.10 9.67
CA VAL A 166 -6.65 -19.21 9.13
C VAL A 166 -7.20 -20.64 9.13
N SER A 167 -6.33 -21.66 9.22
CA SER A 167 -6.73 -23.07 9.26
C SER A 167 -7.57 -23.40 10.49
N GLY A 168 -7.37 -22.65 11.59
CA GLY A 168 -8.12 -22.80 12.83
C GLY A 168 -9.44 -22.03 12.88
N LEU A 169 -9.75 -21.20 11.88
CA LEU A 169 -10.89 -20.29 11.94
C LEU A 169 -12.20 -20.92 11.48
N ASP A 170 -13.25 -20.60 12.23
CA ASP A 170 -14.64 -20.88 11.92
C ASP A 170 -15.25 -19.80 11.00
N SER A 171 -16.34 -20.15 10.32
CA SER A 171 -17.01 -19.22 9.38
C SER A 171 -17.51 -17.92 10.02
N SER A 172 -17.73 -17.89 11.34
CA SER A 172 -18.14 -16.70 12.09
C SER A 172 -17.02 -15.70 12.33
N GLU A 173 -15.76 -16.13 12.17
CA GLU A 173 -14.56 -15.31 12.36
C GLU A 173 -14.07 -14.70 11.04
N LEU A 174 -14.67 -15.10 9.91
CA LEU A 174 -14.33 -14.58 8.61
C LEU A 174 -14.87 -13.15 8.42
N PRO A 175 -14.19 -12.32 7.59
CA PRO A 175 -14.68 -10.99 7.26
C PRO A 175 -16.10 -11.04 6.67
N GLU A 176 -16.89 -10.00 6.93
CA GLU A 176 -18.27 -9.93 6.44
C GLU A 176 -18.34 -10.16 4.91
N GLY A 177 -19.22 -11.08 4.50
CA GLY A 177 -19.39 -11.43 3.09
C GLY A 177 -18.39 -12.47 2.56
N CYS A 178 -17.36 -12.84 3.32
CA CYS A 178 -16.50 -13.98 3.01
C CYS A 178 -17.27 -15.29 3.23
N ARG A 179 -17.31 -16.16 2.21
CA ARG A 179 -17.96 -17.48 2.28
C ARG A 179 -17.00 -18.62 1.93
N ALA A 180 -15.71 -18.34 2.07
CA ALA A 180 -14.62 -19.26 1.79
C ALA A 180 -14.72 -20.51 2.66
N ARG A 181 -14.33 -21.66 2.09
CA ARG A 181 -14.27 -22.93 2.84
C ARG A 181 -12.85 -23.46 2.93
N ALA A 182 -12.09 -23.35 1.84
CA ALA A 182 -10.68 -23.71 1.86
C ALA A 182 -9.88 -22.62 2.57
N ASP A 183 -8.84 -23.00 3.30
CA ASP A 183 -8.04 -22.06 4.09
C ASP A 183 -7.35 -21.00 3.23
N SER A 184 -6.89 -21.38 2.04
CA SER A 184 -6.36 -20.42 1.06
C SER A 184 -7.40 -19.38 0.61
N GLU A 185 -8.66 -19.76 0.46
CA GLU A 185 -9.75 -18.83 0.14
C GLU A 185 -10.09 -17.93 1.33
N LYS A 186 -10.06 -18.46 2.56
CA LYS A 186 -10.26 -17.68 3.78
C LYS A 186 -9.18 -16.61 3.90
N LEU A 187 -7.92 -17.00 3.70
CA LEU A 187 -6.78 -16.09 3.73
C LEU A 187 -6.89 -15.00 2.67
N LEU A 188 -7.35 -15.34 1.45
CA LEU A 188 -7.60 -14.33 0.41
C LEU A 188 -8.66 -13.29 0.81
N CYS A 189 -9.64 -13.65 1.64
CA CYS A 189 -10.59 -12.66 2.17
C CYS A 189 -9.88 -11.64 3.08
N PHE A 190 -9.02 -12.11 3.99
CA PHE A 190 -8.23 -11.24 4.86
C PHE A 190 -7.22 -10.43 4.07
N ALA A 191 -6.47 -11.04 3.15
CA ALA A 191 -5.44 -10.36 2.38
C ALA A 191 -5.99 -9.29 1.40
N ASN A 192 -7.29 -9.34 1.09
CA ASN A 192 -7.99 -8.29 0.33
C ASN A 192 -8.68 -7.24 1.22
N ASP A 193 -8.54 -7.36 2.53
CA ASP A 193 -8.98 -6.34 3.45
C ASP A 193 -8.13 -5.06 3.27
N PRO A 194 -8.74 -3.86 3.27
CA PRO A 194 -8.00 -2.61 3.20
C PRO A 194 -6.99 -2.43 4.35
N GLU A 195 -7.13 -3.12 5.48
CA GLU A 195 -6.17 -3.12 6.59
C GLU A 195 -5.06 -4.17 6.43
N THR A 196 -4.95 -4.82 5.26
CA THR A 196 -3.79 -5.63 4.92
C THR A 196 -2.65 -4.76 4.40
N HIS A 197 -1.47 -4.92 4.98
CA HIS A 197 -0.25 -4.22 4.57
C HIS A 197 0.81 -5.23 4.13
N ILE A 198 1.54 -4.89 3.07
CA ILE A 198 2.72 -5.64 2.62
C ILE A 198 3.90 -4.68 2.53
N GLY A 199 4.97 -4.99 3.23
CA GLY A 199 6.17 -4.16 3.33
C GLY A 199 7.44 -4.90 2.91
N LEU A 200 8.54 -4.15 2.90
CA LEU A 200 9.89 -4.65 2.62
C LEU A 200 10.85 -4.07 3.65
N LEU A 201 11.69 -4.91 4.26
CA LEU A 201 12.70 -4.47 5.22
C LEU A 201 13.83 -3.72 4.57
N LYS A 202 14.43 -2.78 5.31
CA LYS A 202 15.48 -1.90 4.79
C LYS A 202 16.86 -2.51 4.99
N ILE A 203 17.82 -2.08 4.18
CA ILE A 203 19.20 -2.50 4.34
C ILE A 203 19.69 -2.08 5.73
N GLY A 204 20.22 -3.06 6.48
CA GLY A 204 20.65 -2.88 7.87
C GLY A 204 19.69 -3.50 8.88
N ASP A 205 18.45 -3.82 8.46
CA ASP A 205 17.48 -4.54 9.29
C ASP A 205 17.64 -6.07 9.15
N SER A 206 17.04 -6.79 10.10
CA SER A 206 16.98 -8.25 10.13
C SER A 206 15.61 -8.73 10.60
N ALA A 207 15.21 -9.93 10.18
CA ALA A 207 14.07 -10.63 10.76
C ALA A 207 14.44 -11.24 12.13
N GLU A 208 13.43 -11.76 12.84
CA GLU A 208 13.57 -12.20 14.25
C GLU A 208 14.52 -13.39 14.42
N GLN A 209 14.63 -14.28 13.42
CA GLN A 209 15.53 -15.44 13.47
C GLN A 209 16.94 -15.13 12.93
N GLY A 210 17.26 -13.86 12.69
CA GLY A 210 18.60 -13.38 12.33
C GLY A 210 18.87 -13.29 10.83
N GLU A 211 17.87 -13.53 9.98
CA GLU A 211 17.99 -13.35 8.54
C GLU A 211 18.21 -11.87 8.21
N THR A 212 19.23 -11.59 7.43
CA THR A 212 19.62 -10.21 7.10
C THR A 212 19.17 -9.83 5.70
N VAL A 213 18.86 -8.56 5.49
CA VAL A 213 18.54 -8.01 4.15
C VAL A 213 19.72 -8.12 3.17
N SER A 214 20.96 -8.23 3.65
CA SER A 214 22.12 -8.47 2.78
C SER A 214 22.09 -9.82 2.09
N ASP A 215 21.55 -10.84 2.76
CA ASP A 215 21.48 -12.21 2.23
C ASP A 215 20.10 -12.56 1.67
N HIS A 216 19.04 -11.88 2.13
CA HIS A 216 17.65 -12.20 1.80
C HIS A 216 16.88 -10.97 1.31
N TRP A 217 15.84 -11.20 0.51
CA TRP A 217 14.70 -10.31 0.47
C TRP A 217 13.77 -10.69 1.62
N ILE A 218 13.40 -9.71 2.44
CA ILE A 218 12.57 -9.93 3.62
C ILE A 218 11.34 -9.04 3.49
N PHE A 219 10.20 -9.69 3.30
CA PHE A 219 8.90 -9.04 3.17
C PHE A 219 8.10 -9.19 4.45
N THR A 220 7.29 -8.18 4.76
CA THR A 220 6.28 -8.28 5.81
C THR A 220 4.89 -8.40 5.20
N MET A 221 4.03 -9.15 5.86
CA MET A 221 2.58 -9.06 5.70
C MET A 221 1.96 -8.82 7.07
N TYR A 222 1.06 -7.84 7.16
CA TYR A 222 0.23 -7.62 8.32
C TYR A 222 -1.23 -7.74 7.91
N LEU A 223 -1.99 -8.58 8.61
CA LEU A 223 -3.38 -8.89 8.33
C LEU A 223 -4.24 -8.34 9.47
N GLY A 224 -4.52 -7.03 9.45
CA GLY A 224 -5.01 -6.32 10.65
C GLY A 224 -6.34 -6.81 11.24
N ASN A 225 -7.17 -7.50 10.46
CA ASN A 225 -8.42 -8.11 10.93
C ASN A 225 -8.29 -9.60 11.28
N LEU A 226 -7.10 -10.20 11.10
CA LEU A 226 -6.83 -11.60 11.40
C LEU A 226 -6.06 -11.75 12.71
N SER A 227 -4.99 -10.99 12.89
CA SER A 227 -4.05 -11.12 14.01
C SER A 227 -3.35 -9.78 14.29
N ASP A 228 -2.90 -9.60 15.53
CA ASP A 228 -1.96 -8.54 15.93
C ASP A 228 -0.51 -8.87 15.60
N HIS A 229 -0.21 -10.08 15.12
CA HIS A 229 1.10 -10.51 14.65
C HIS A 229 1.40 -9.97 13.24
N GLY A 230 2.68 -9.72 12.98
CA GLY A 230 3.19 -9.60 11.62
C GLY A 230 3.65 -10.96 11.10
N HIS A 231 3.86 -11.06 9.78
CA HIS A 231 4.42 -12.25 9.16
C HIS A 231 5.63 -11.89 8.30
N TRP A 232 6.73 -12.62 8.49
CA TRP A 232 7.91 -12.55 7.65
C TRP A 232 7.77 -13.51 6.48
N ALA A 233 8.19 -13.10 5.28
CA ALA A 233 8.56 -14.02 4.21
C ALA A 233 10.02 -13.81 3.83
N ILE A 234 10.79 -14.88 3.87
CA ILE A 234 12.24 -14.88 3.65
C ILE A 234 12.54 -15.50 2.29
N VAL A 235 13.18 -14.73 1.41
CA VAL A 235 13.58 -15.20 0.08
C VAL A 235 15.10 -15.06 -0.06
N ASP A 236 15.80 -16.18 -0.24
CA ASP A 236 17.23 -16.18 -0.48
C ASP A 236 17.59 -15.43 -1.78
N ARG A 237 18.47 -14.44 -1.68
CA ARG A 237 18.93 -13.65 -2.84
C ARG A 237 19.75 -14.49 -3.82
N LYS A 238 20.33 -15.60 -3.39
CA LYS A 238 21.10 -16.53 -4.25
C LYS A 238 20.18 -17.51 -4.97
N GLY A 239 18.94 -17.67 -4.50
CA GLY A 239 17.93 -18.59 -5.06
C GLY A 239 18.33 -20.06 -4.90
N VAL A 240 19.03 -20.38 -3.82
CA VAL A 240 19.45 -21.73 -3.44
C VAL A 240 18.46 -22.32 -2.43
N GLU A 241 18.06 -21.53 -1.45
CA GLU A 241 17.12 -21.94 -0.41
C GLU A 241 15.67 -21.67 -0.84
N ALA A 242 14.75 -22.52 -0.40
CA ALA A 242 13.32 -22.34 -0.63
C ALA A 242 12.80 -21.16 0.20
N THR A 243 11.86 -20.41 -0.35
CA THR A 243 11.14 -19.37 0.39
C THR A 243 10.28 -20.01 1.48
N TYR A 244 10.31 -19.41 2.66
CA TYR A 244 9.49 -19.78 3.81
C TYR A 244 8.95 -18.53 4.50
N ASN A 245 7.97 -18.73 5.38
CA ASN A 245 7.33 -17.66 6.13
C ASN A 245 6.97 -18.06 7.56
N TYR A 246 6.92 -17.09 8.47
CA TYR A 246 6.62 -17.31 9.89
C TYR A 246 6.06 -16.04 10.55
N GLY A 247 5.34 -16.20 11.66
CA GLY A 247 4.79 -15.10 12.46
C GLY A 247 5.83 -14.39 13.33
N PHE A 248 5.56 -13.15 13.71
CA PHE A 248 6.37 -12.38 14.67
C PHE A 248 5.52 -11.39 15.47
N ASN A 249 6.03 -11.00 16.64
CA ASN A 249 5.40 -10.07 17.58
C ASN A 249 6.06 -8.68 17.59
#